data_AF-A0A2D4EWU0-F1
#
_entry.id   AF-A0A2D4EWU0-F1
#
_cell.length_a   1.000
_cell.length_b   1.000
_cell.length_c   1.000
_cell.angle_alpha   90.00
_cell.angle_beta   90.00
_cell.angle_gamma   90.00
#
_symmetry.space_group_name_H-M   'P 1'
#
loop_
_entity.id
_entity.type
_entity.pdbx_description
1 polymer ?
#
loop_
_entity_poly.entity_id
_entity_poly.type
_entity_poly.pdbx_seq_one_letter_code
_entity_poly.pdbx_strand_id
1 'polypeptide(L)'
;TTKAHINRQGGTHSQGLMRETQKMFHWVERHVASIRAEHIAGDTNTKADWLSRAVIDQGEWQLHPHIFQEIAHRFGTPQVDLFATPQNSQLPRFYSRYSTPGAEGVNAL
;
A
#
# COMPACT_ATOMS: atom_id res chain seq x y z
N THR A 1 13.52 22.19 2.08
CA THR A 1 12.98 21.24 1.08
C THR A 1 13.38 19.83 1.46
N THR A 2 12.60 18.81 1.11
CA THR A 2 12.86 17.40 1.48
C THR A 2 14.27 16.93 1.08
N LYS A 3 14.72 17.30 -0.12
CA LYS A 3 16.10 17.07 -0.60
C LYS A 3 17.17 17.57 0.37
N ALA A 4 16.99 18.79 0.91
CA ALA A 4 17.96 19.37 1.83
C ALA A 4 17.98 18.63 3.17
N HIS A 5 16.83 18.16 3.67
CA HIS A 5 16.79 17.35 4.89
C HIS A 5 17.44 16.00 4.71
N ILE A 6 17.29 15.33 3.57
CA ILE A 6 17.99 14.08 3.30
C ILE A 6 19.51 14.34 3.21
N ASN A 7 19.93 15.28 2.38
CA ASN A 7 21.35 15.52 2.13
C ASN A 7 22.11 16.10 3.32
N ARG A 8 21.42 16.79 4.24
CA ARG A 8 21.99 17.32 5.49
C ARG A 8 21.67 16.45 6.71
N GLN A 9 21.03 15.31 6.50
CA GLN A 9 20.63 14.38 7.55
C GLN A 9 19.76 15.02 8.65
N GLY A 10 18.91 15.96 8.25
CA GLY A 10 17.94 16.61 9.12
C GLY A 10 17.93 18.14 9.00
N GLY A 11 17.44 18.79 10.04
CA GLY A 11 17.44 20.24 10.20
C GLY A 11 16.63 20.67 11.42
N THR A 12 16.79 21.92 11.84
CA THR A 12 16.22 22.43 13.11
C THR A 12 14.85 23.08 12.96
N HIS A 13 14.41 23.31 11.73
CA HIS A 13 13.21 24.10 11.44
C HIS A 13 11.88 23.35 11.63
N SER A 14 11.90 22.01 11.61
CA SER A 14 10.71 21.18 11.78
C SER A 14 11.05 19.90 12.51
N GLN A 15 10.54 19.77 13.74
CA GLN A 15 10.71 18.58 14.56
C GLN A 15 10.09 17.33 13.91
N GLY A 16 8.96 17.49 13.21
CA GLY A 16 8.33 16.40 12.47
C GLY A 16 9.24 15.86 11.37
N LEU A 17 9.77 16.74 10.53
CA LEU A 17 10.67 16.33 9.44
C LEU A 17 11.99 15.77 9.96
N MET A 18 12.50 16.29 11.08
CA MET A 18 13.68 15.73 11.76
C MET A 18 13.42 14.28 12.20
N ARG A 19 12.28 14.00 12.85
CA ARG A 19 11.94 12.63 13.28
C ARG A 19 11.84 11.65 12.13
N GLU A 20 11.20 12.03 11.03
CA GLU A 20 11.10 11.15 9.85
C GLU A 20 12.48 10.94 9.19
N THR A 21 13.30 11.98 9.11
CA THR A 21 14.67 11.87 8.60
C THR A 21 15.51 10.93 9.46
N GLN A 22 15.41 11.02 10.79
CA GLN A 22 16.09 10.12 11.72
C GLN A 22 15.67 8.66 11.51
N LYS A 23 14.36 8.38 11.43
CA LYS A 23 13.87 7.02 11.16
C LYS A 23 14.43 6.44 9.86
N MET A 24 14.45 7.25 8.80
CA MET A 24 15.01 6.86 7.50
C MET A 24 16.50 6.53 7.64
N PHE A 25 17.32 7.38 8.27
CA PHE A 25 18.76 7.13 8.41
C PHE A 25 19.08 5.92 9.29
N HIS A 26 18.33 5.69 10.37
CA HIS A 26 18.45 4.46 11.17
C HIS A 26 18.21 3.18 10.35
N TRP A 27 17.39 3.24 9.30
CA TRP A 27 17.22 2.12 8.38
C TRP A 27 18.38 2.07 7.38
N VAL A 28 18.74 3.20 6.76
CA VAL A 28 19.82 3.30 5.75
C VAL A 28 21.14 2.77 6.30
N GLU A 29 21.54 3.17 7.51
CA GLU A 29 22.80 2.74 8.14
C GLU A 29 22.96 1.22 8.24
N ARG A 30 21.85 0.48 8.28
CA ARG A 30 21.83 -0.98 8.38
C ARG A 30 21.76 -1.69 7.03
N HIS A 31 21.34 -1.01 5.96
CA HIS A 31 20.94 -1.68 4.72
C HIS A 31 21.59 -1.10 3.45
N VAL A 32 22.13 0.11 3.48
CA VAL A 32 22.64 0.80 2.29
C VAL A 32 23.95 1.51 2.60
N ALA A 33 24.93 1.40 1.71
CA ALA A 33 26.26 1.98 1.90
C ALA A 33 26.26 3.52 1.95
N SER A 34 25.42 4.18 1.15
CA SER A 34 25.22 5.64 1.19
C SER A 34 23.92 6.04 0.50
N ILE A 35 23.40 7.22 0.82
CA ILE A 35 22.20 7.80 0.20
C ILE A 35 22.38 9.29 -0.08
N ARG A 36 21.82 9.77 -1.19
CA ARG A 36 21.76 11.19 -1.57
C ARG A 36 20.46 11.46 -2.33
N ALA A 37 19.80 12.55 -2.00
CA ALA A 37 18.63 13.04 -2.70
C ALA A 37 19.02 13.99 -3.84
N GLU A 38 18.49 13.71 -5.02
CA GLU A 38 18.68 14.54 -6.22
C GLU A 38 17.31 14.94 -6.79
N HIS A 39 17.30 16.08 -7.49
CA HIS A 39 16.08 16.53 -8.16
C HIS A 39 16.08 15.94 -9.56
N ILE A 40 14.99 15.27 -9.94
CA ILE A 40 14.73 14.84 -11.30
C ILE A 40 13.61 15.68 -11.89
N ALA A 41 13.63 15.87 -13.22
CA ALA A 41 12.57 16.60 -13.91
C ALA A 41 11.24 15.83 -13.86
N GLY A 42 10.11 16.57 -13.85
CA GLY A 42 8.79 15.97 -13.66
C GLY A 42 8.37 15.02 -14.79
N ASP A 43 8.84 15.27 -16.01
CA ASP A 43 8.70 14.36 -17.17
C ASP A 43 9.31 12.98 -16.90
N THR A 44 10.39 12.94 -16.13
CA THR A 44 11.10 11.74 -15.72
C THR A 44 10.46 11.09 -14.48
N ASN A 45 9.71 11.86 -13.68
CA ASN A 45 9.02 11.38 -12.48
C ASN A 45 7.58 10.89 -12.75
N THR A 46 7.14 10.85 -14.00
CA THR A 46 5.77 10.53 -14.42
C THR A 46 5.21 9.26 -13.79
N LYS A 47 6.01 8.19 -13.66
CA LYS A 47 5.56 6.92 -13.04
C LYS A 47 5.28 7.07 -11.54
N ALA A 48 6.17 7.71 -10.79
CA ALA A 48 5.99 7.90 -9.35
C ALA A 48 4.86 8.90 -9.06
N ASP A 49 4.73 9.95 -9.89
CA ASP A 49 3.61 10.88 -9.81
C ASP A 49 2.27 10.20 -10.13
N TRP A 50 2.23 9.34 -11.15
CA TRP A 50 1.05 8.54 -11.45
C TRP A 50 0.71 7.60 -10.29
N LEU A 51 1.66 6.83 -9.78
CA LEU A 51 1.43 5.90 -8.66
C LEU A 51 1.01 6.59 -7.36
N SER A 52 1.56 7.77 -7.06
CA SER A 52 1.21 8.53 -5.85
C SER A 52 -0.16 9.19 -5.93
N ARG A 53 -0.68 9.40 -7.14
CA ARG A 53 -2.00 9.99 -7.41
C ARG A 53 -3.03 8.95 -7.84
N ALA A 54 -2.60 7.76 -8.21
CA ALA A 54 -3.45 6.65 -8.56
C ALA A 54 -4.32 6.35 -7.35
N VAL A 55 -5.63 6.46 -7.55
CA VAL A 55 -6.58 5.99 -6.55
C VAL A 55 -6.45 4.47 -6.55
N ILE A 56 -5.86 3.93 -5.48
CA ILE A 56 -5.89 2.49 -5.25
C ILE A 56 -7.35 2.16 -4.99
N ASP A 57 -7.95 1.36 -5.88
CA ASP A 57 -9.31 0.88 -5.66
C ASP A 57 -9.31 0.03 -4.38
N GLN A 58 -9.99 0.53 -3.35
CA GLN A 58 -10.11 -0.19 -2.08
C GLN A 58 -10.85 -1.52 -2.25
N GLY A 59 -11.61 -1.68 -3.34
CA GLY A 59 -12.23 -2.95 -3.73
C GLY A 59 -11.22 -4.05 -4.10
N GLU A 60 -9.94 -3.71 -4.29
CA GLU A 60 -8.86 -4.67 -4.54
C GLU A 60 -8.10 -5.07 -3.27
N TRP A 61 -8.47 -4.53 -2.11
CA TRP A 61 -7.81 -4.89 -0.85
C TRP A 61 -8.38 -6.19 -0.30
N GLN A 62 -7.53 -7.03 0.26
CA GLN A 62 -7.94 -8.18 1.08
C GLN A 62 -7.23 -8.13 2.42
N LEU A 63 -7.84 -8.76 3.42
CA LEU A 63 -7.12 -9.08 4.65
C LEU A 63 -5.93 -9.98 4.33
N HIS A 64 -4.88 -9.89 5.13
CA HIS A 64 -3.79 -10.85 5.03
C HIS A 64 -4.36 -12.26 5.24
N PRO A 65 -4.04 -13.26 4.39
CA PRO A 65 -4.68 -14.58 4.43
C PRO A 65 -4.65 -15.25 5.80
N HIS A 66 -3.55 -15.10 6.54
CA HIS A 66 -3.43 -15.60 7.91
C HIS A 66 -4.47 -14.98 8.87
N ILE A 67 -4.69 -13.68 8.80
CA ILE A 67 -5.64 -12.97 9.65
C ILE A 67 -7.07 -13.37 9.28
N PHE A 68 -7.36 -13.51 7.98
CA PHE A 68 -8.64 -14.04 7.52
C PHE A 68 -8.90 -15.45 8.06
N GLN A 69 -7.90 -16.33 8.00
CA GLN A 69 -7.99 -17.69 8.55
C GLN A 69 -8.24 -17.67 10.07
N GLU A 70 -7.54 -16.84 10.84
CA GLU A 70 -7.78 -16.71 12.29
C GLU A 70 -9.21 -16.28 12.60
N ILE A 71 -9.76 -15.31 11.84
CA ILE A 71 -11.14 -14.85 11.98
C ILE A 71 -12.12 -15.98 11.63
N ALA A 72 -11.90 -16.67 10.51
CA ALA A 72 -12.73 -17.79 10.07
C ALA A 72 -12.72 -18.95 11.08
N HIS A 73 -11.57 -19.25 11.68
CA HIS A 73 -11.47 -20.27 12.74
C HIS A 73 -12.25 -19.87 13.99
N ARG A 74 -12.26 -18.58 14.34
CA ARG A 74 -12.91 -18.08 15.55
C ARG A 74 -14.43 -17.95 15.41
N PHE A 75 -14.91 -17.50 14.25
CA PHE A 75 -16.31 -17.14 14.05
C PHE A 75 -17.06 -18.05 13.08
N GLY A 76 -16.35 -19.00 12.45
CA GLY A 76 -16.86 -19.86 11.39
C GLY A 76 -16.42 -19.39 10.00
N THR A 77 -16.14 -20.35 9.12
CA THR A 77 -15.74 -20.07 7.74
C THR A 77 -16.94 -19.59 6.92
N PRO A 78 -16.90 -18.39 6.33
CA PRO A 78 -17.97 -17.93 5.45
C PRO A 78 -18.05 -18.82 4.20
N GLN A 79 -19.26 -18.96 3.65
CA GLN A 79 -19.46 -19.76 2.42
C GLN A 79 -19.25 -18.95 1.14
N VAL A 80 -19.31 -17.62 1.23
CA VAL A 80 -19.19 -16.70 0.10
C VAL A 80 -18.42 -15.46 0.55
N ASP A 81 -17.53 -14.98 -0.31
CA ASP A 81 -16.80 -13.73 -0.13
C ASP A 81 -17.61 -12.59 -0.76
N LEU A 82 -18.00 -11.61 0.03
CA LEU A 82 -18.75 -10.46 -0.47
C LEU A 82 -17.77 -9.31 -0.67
N PHE A 83 -17.99 -8.53 -1.74
CA PHE A 83 -17.17 -7.36 -2.07
C PHE A 83 -15.76 -7.72 -2.55
N ALA A 84 -15.62 -8.80 -3.32
CA ALA A 84 -14.34 -9.30 -3.80
C ALA A 84 -14.23 -9.30 -5.34
N THR A 85 -13.02 -9.37 -5.83
CA THR A 85 -12.59 -9.58 -7.21
C THR A 85 -11.90 -10.95 -7.32
N PRO A 86 -11.65 -11.46 -8.53
CA PRO A 86 -10.89 -12.71 -8.71
C PRO A 86 -9.48 -12.65 -8.11
N GLN A 87 -8.92 -11.45 -7.96
CA GLN A 87 -7.56 -11.22 -7.49
C GLN A 87 -7.46 -11.22 -5.96
N ASN A 88 -8.54 -10.89 -5.26
CA ASN A 88 -8.54 -10.70 -3.81
C ASN A 88 -9.57 -11.58 -3.06
N SER A 89 -10.28 -12.46 -3.76
CA SER A 89 -11.21 -13.38 -3.10
C SER A 89 -10.45 -14.38 -2.25
N GLN A 90 -10.89 -14.54 -1.00
CA GLN A 90 -10.32 -15.49 -0.04
C GLN A 90 -11.19 -16.75 0.09
N LEU A 91 -12.26 -16.84 -0.71
CA LEU A 91 -13.14 -18.01 -0.84
C LEU A 91 -13.39 -18.33 -2.32
N PRO A 92 -13.67 -19.61 -2.66
CA PRO A 92 -13.95 -19.99 -4.05
C PRO A 92 -15.20 -19.34 -4.65
N ARG A 93 -16.17 -18.99 -3.79
CA ARG A 93 -17.45 -18.38 -4.16
C ARG A 93 -17.41 -16.92 -3.75
N PHE A 94 -17.66 -16.00 -4.68
CA PHE A 94 -17.62 -14.58 -4.36
C PHE A 94 -18.58 -13.74 -5.21
N TYR A 95 -18.93 -12.57 -4.69
CA TYR A 95 -19.71 -11.54 -5.37
C TYR A 95 -18.87 -10.28 -5.55
N SER A 96 -19.00 -9.66 -6.71
CA SER A 96 -18.17 -8.53 -7.11
C SER A 96 -18.98 -7.26 -7.34
N ARG A 97 -18.29 -6.12 -7.39
CA ARG A 97 -18.89 -4.83 -7.75
C ARG A 97 -19.42 -4.84 -9.17
N TYR A 98 -18.57 -5.26 -10.11
CA TYR A 98 -18.81 -5.30 -11.54
C TYR A 98 -18.77 -6.73 -12.05
N SER A 99 -19.32 -6.97 -13.24
CA SER A 99 -19.20 -8.28 -13.89
C SER A 99 -17.74 -8.65 -14.08
N THR A 100 -17.34 -9.78 -13.51
CA THR A 100 -15.98 -10.31 -13.56
C THR A 100 -16.02 -11.84 -13.64
N PRO A 101 -15.07 -12.48 -14.35
CA PRO A 101 -15.00 -13.94 -14.42
C PRO A 101 -14.98 -14.57 -13.04
N GLY A 102 -15.77 -15.63 -12.85
CA GLY A 102 -15.80 -16.40 -11.60
C GLY A 102 -16.68 -15.82 -10.47
N ALA A 103 -17.18 -14.60 -10.58
CA ALA A 103 -18.15 -14.07 -9.61
C ALA A 103 -19.51 -14.77 -9.77
N GLU A 104 -20.12 -15.17 -8.66
CA GLU A 104 -21.47 -15.74 -8.63
C GLU A 104 -22.56 -14.67 -8.83
N GLY A 105 -22.23 -13.40 -8.60
CA GLY A 105 -23.11 -12.28 -8.82
C GLY A 105 -22.39 -10.93 -8.78
N VAL A 106 -23.13 -9.89 -9.19
CA VAL A 106 -22.65 -8.51 -9.30
C VAL A 106 -23.45 -7.58 -8.37
N ASN A 107 -23.05 -6.31 -8.25
CA ASN A 107 -23.63 -5.32 -7.35
C ASN A 107 -23.42 -5.63 -5.85
N ALA A 108 -22.32 -6.29 -5.50
CA ALA A 108 -21.84 -6.25 -4.13
C ALA A 108 -21.08 -4.93 -3.92
N LEU A 109 -21.78 -3.89 -3.45
CA LEU A 109 -21.28 -2.66 -2.81
C LEU A 109 -22.42 -1.69 -2.46
#